data_AF-A0A817FNY1-F1
#
_entry.id   AF-A0A817FNY1-F1
#
_cell.length_a   1.000
_cell.length_b   1.000
_cell.length_c   1.000
_cell.angle_alpha   90.00
_cell.angle_beta   90.00
_cell.angle_gamma   90.00
#
_symmetry.space_group_name_H-M   'P 1'
#
loop_
_entity.id
_entity.type
_entity.pdbx_description
1 polymer ?
#
loop_
_entity_poly.entity_id
_entity_poly.type
_entity_poly.pdbx_seq_one_letter_code
_entity_poly.pdbx_strand_id
1 'polypeptide(L)'
;MKSEDLQKVVALKHQNGDYRTKIFPDLNGVLGLTTIKRWCKMIDETGFINLTTSPGPLRTIRTEDAIKKVKQKLQQNKISSRKLALELGMSRTSA
;
A
#
# COMPACT_ATOMS: atom_id res chain seq x y z
N MET A 1 -20.40 11.59 -10.12
CA MET A 1 -20.16 10.17 -10.48
C MET A 1 -19.41 9.51 -9.34
N LYS A 2 -19.81 8.32 -8.88
CA LYS A 2 -19.14 7.66 -7.75
C LYS A 2 -17.88 6.93 -8.23
N SER A 3 -16.95 6.64 -7.31
CA SER A 3 -15.69 5.94 -7.63
C SER A 3 -15.91 4.58 -8.27
N GLU A 4 -16.93 3.84 -7.85
CA GLU A 4 -17.30 2.53 -8.42
C GLU A 4 -17.73 2.63 -9.88
N ASP A 5 -18.45 3.71 -10.23
CA ASP A 5 -18.88 3.95 -11.61
C ASP A 5 -17.67 4.22 -12.51
N LEU A 6 -16.69 5.01 -12.04
CA LEU A 6 -15.43 5.23 -12.76
C LEU A 6 -14.68 3.92 -13.01
N GLN A 7 -14.62 3.04 -12.01
CA GLN A 7 -13.91 1.76 -12.13
C GLN A 7 -14.55 0.88 -13.21
N LYS A 8 -15.89 0.78 -13.22
CA LYS A 8 -16.62 0.03 -14.26
C LYS A 8 -16.37 0.59 -15.65
N VAL A 9 -16.41 1.92 -15.81
CA VAL A 9 -16.16 2.58 -17.10
C VAL A 9 -14.74 2.29 -17.60
N VAL A 10 -13.73 2.42 -16.74
CA VAL A 10 -12.34 2.14 -17.11
C VAL A 10 -12.13 0.66 -17.44
N ALA A 11 -12.71 -0.25 -16.66
CA ALA A 11 -12.63 -1.69 -16.91
C ALA A 11 -13.27 -2.07 -18.25
N LEU A 12 -14.47 -1.56 -18.55
CA LEU A 12 -15.17 -1.80 -19.82
C LEU A 12 -14.38 -1.28 -21.01
N LYS A 13 -13.86 -0.05 -20.95
CA LYS A 13 -13.05 0.51 -22.04
C LYS A 13 -11.79 -0.31 -22.29
N HIS A 14 -11.12 -0.74 -21.22
CA HIS A 14 -9.93 -1.57 -21.34
C HIS A 14 -10.24 -2.95 -21.95
N GLN A 15 -11.34 -3.58 -21.56
CA GLN A 15 -11.81 -4.85 -22.14
C GLN A 15 -12.17 -4.72 -23.63
N ASN A 16 -12.71 -3.57 -24.02
CA ASN A 16 -13.01 -3.25 -25.42
C ASN A 16 -11.76 -2.93 -26.26
N GLY A 17 -10.56 -3.05 -25.68
CA GLY A 17 -9.29 -2.81 -26.38
C GLY A 17 -8.87 -1.34 -26.43
N ASP A 18 -9.60 -0.44 -25.77
CA ASP A 18 -9.16 0.95 -25.64
C ASP A 18 -8.04 1.04 -24.61
N TYR A 19 -6.88 1.51 -25.08
CA TYR A 19 -5.71 1.70 -24.24
C TYR A 19 -5.75 3.05 -23.52
N ARG A 20 -4.79 3.24 -22.62
CA ARG A 20 -4.62 4.44 -21.77
C ARG A 20 -4.71 5.77 -22.53
N THR A 21 -4.30 5.78 -23.79
CA THR A 21 -4.31 6.95 -24.68
C THR A 21 -5.71 7.40 -25.09
N LYS A 22 -6.69 6.50 -25.14
CA LYS A 22 -8.10 6.84 -25.41
C LYS A 22 -8.90 7.04 -24.13
N ILE A 23 -8.61 6.24 -23.10
CA ILE A 23 -9.30 6.35 -21.80
C ILE A 23 -9.00 7.69 -21.12
N PHE A 24 -7.78 8.20 -21.23
CA PHE A 24 -7.38 9.43 -20.55
C PHE A 24 -8.11 10.68 -21.04
N PRO A 25 -8.17 10.99 -22.35
CA PRO A 25 -8.97 12.11 -22.86
C PRO A 25 -10.43 12.08 -22.40
N ASP A 26 -11.06 10.89 -22.43
CA ASP A 26 -12.47 10.73 -22.10
C ASP A 26 -12.80 10.93 -20.61
N LEU A 27 -11.80 10.71 -19.74
CA LEU A 27 -11.93 10.85 -18.28
C LEU A 27 -11.10 12.01 -17.73
N ASN A 28 -10.56 12.86 -18.62
CA ASN A 28 -9.75 13.99 -18.25
C ASN A 28 -10.57 14.98 -17.43
N GLY A 29 -10.03 15.41 -16.29
CA GLY A 29 -10.74 16.23 -15.30
C GLY A 29 -11.44 15.43 -14.20
N VAL A 30 -11.66 14.12 -14.37
CA VAL A 30 -12.18 13.24 -13.31
C VAL A 30 -11.09 12.32 -12.76
N LEU A 31 -10.25 11.76 -13.63
CA LEU A 31 -9.13 10.90 -13.25
C LEU A 31 -7.81 11.43 -13.81
N GLY A 32 -6.78 11.39 -12.98
CA GLY A 32 -5.42 11.66 -13.41
C GLY A 32 -4.85 10.52 -14.26
N LEU A 33 -3.91 10.85 -15.16
CA LEU A 33 -3.21 9.88 -16.00
C LEU A 33 -2.53 8.77 -15.16
N THR A 34 -2.01 9.12 -13.99
CA THR A 34 -1.37 8.19 -13.05
C THR A 34 -2.38 7.15 -12.53
N THR A 35 -3.58 7.59 -12.19
CA THR A 35 -4.67 6.72 -11.72
C THR A 35 -5.09 5.76 -12.82
N ILE A 36 -5.29 6.25 -14.05
CA ILE A 36 -5.64 5.42 -15.20
C ILE A 36 -4.55 4.40 -15.50
N LYS A 37 -3.27 4.81 -15.51
CA LYS A 37 -2.13 3.88 -15.67
C LYS A 37 -2.13 2.78 -14.62
N ARG A 38 -2.36 3.15 -13.35
CA ARG A 38 -2.40 2.20 -12.23
C ARG A 38 -3.56 1.22 -12.38
N TRP A 39 -4.75 1.71 -12.77
CA TRP A 39 -5.95 0.88 -12.91
C TRP A 39 -5.85 -0.08 -14.09
N CYS A 40 -5.36 0.37 -15.25
CA CYS A 40 -5.10 -0.53 -16.38
C CYS A 40 -4.12 -1.63 -15.99
N LYS A 41 -3.03 -1.29 -15.29
CA LYS A 41 -2.08 -2.29 -14.79
C LYS A 41 -2.74 -3.30 -13.84
N MET A 42 -3.62 -2.87 -12.94
CA MET A 42 -4.34 -3.78 -12.05
C MET A 42 -5.29 -4.70 -12.81
N ILE A 43 -5.95 -4.21 -13.86
CA ILE A 43 -6.77 -5.01 -14.76
C ILE A 43 -5.91 -6.05 -15.49
N ASP A 44 -4.74 -5.66 -15.99
CA ASP A 44 -3.80 -6.59 -16.65
C ASP A 44 -3.32 -7.70 -15.70
N GLU A 45 -3.09 -7.38 -14.43
CA GLU A 45 -2.54 -8.32 -13.43
C GLU A 45 -3.61 -9.22 -12.79
N THR A 46 -4.81 -8.69 -12.52
CA THR A 46 -5.82 -9.37 -11.69
C THR A 46 -7.20 -9.48 -12.35
N GLY A 47 -7.43 -8.79 -13.46
CA GLY A 47 -8.72 -8.75 -14.16
C GLY A 47 -9.74 -7.76 -13.59
N PHE A 48 -9.44 -7.10 -12.46
CA PHE A 48 -10.34 -6.13 -11.84
C PHE A 48 -9.58 -5.00 -11.14
N ILE A 49 -10.28 -3.88 -10.88
CA ILE A 49 -9.72 -2.76 -10.12
C ILE A 49 -10.06 -2.99 -8.65
N ASN A 50 -9.05 -3.36 -7.85
CA ASN A 50 -9.22 -3.42 -6.41
C ASN A 50 -8.62 -2.18 -5.73
N LEU A 51 -9.48 -1.33 -5.19
CA LEU A 51 -9.06 -0.15 -4.42
C LEU A 51 -8.95 -0.41 -2.92
N THR A 52 -9.22 -1.63 -2.43
CA THR A 52 -9.01 -1.93 -1.02
C THR A 52 -7.54 -1.73 -0.70
N THR A 53 -7.25 -0.72 0.12
CA THR A 53 -5.91 -0.56 0.69
C THR A 53 -5.57 -1.84 1.41
N SER A 54 -4.46 -2.48 1.01
CA SER A 54 -3.87 -3.53 1.82
C SER A 54 -3.76 -3.03 3.26
N PRO A 55 -4.18 -3.81 4.27
CA PRO A 55 -4.05 -3.39 5.65
C PRO A 55 -2.59 -3.01 5.88
N GLY A 56 -2.37 -1.77 6.31
CA GLY A 56 -1.05 -1.32 6.70
C GLY A 56 -0.49 -2.22 7.80
N PRO A 57 0.85 -2.24 8.01
CA PRO A 57 1.43 -3.03 9.07
C PRO A 57 0.76 -2.69 10.40
N LEU A 58 0.32 -3.74 11.11
CA LEU A 58 -0.34 -3.61 12.41
C LEU A 58 0.55 -2.76 13.32
N ARG A 59 0.01 -1.65 13.82
CA ARG A 59 0.71 -0.86 14.82
C ARG A 59 0.80 -1.69 16.09
N THR A 60 1.98 -2.22 16.38
CA THR A 60 2.26 -2.83 17.67
C THR A 60 2.15 -1.72 18.72
N ILE A 61 1.13 -1.80 19.58
CA ILE A 61 1.01 -0.91 20.74
C ILE A 61 2.24 -1.16 21.61
N ARG A 62 2.95 -0.09 22.00
CA ARG A 62 4.09 -0.19 22.93
C ARG A 62 3.55 -0.56 24.30
N THR A 63 3.45 -1.85 24.57
CA THR A 63 3.12 -2.37 25.90
C THR A 63 4.32 -2.15 26.84
N GLU A 64 4.06 -2.02 28.13
CA GLU A 64 5.12 -1.88 29.14
C GLU A 64 6.12 -3.05 29.08
N ASP A 65 5.62 -4.25 28.81
CA ASP A 65 6.44 -5.45 28.63
C ASP A 65 7.39 -5.36 27.42
N ALA A 66 6.91 -4.81 26.30
CA ALA A 66 7.75 -4.61 25.12
C ALA A 66 8.87 -3.60 25.40
N ILE A 67 8.55 -2.50 26.10
CA ILE A 67 9.53 -1.50 26.52
C ILE A 67 10.56 -2.12 27.47
N LYS A 68 10.11 -2.92 28.44
CA LYS A 68 10.99 -3.59 29.41
C LYS A 68 11.94 -4.57 28.72
N LYS A 69 11.47 -5.34 27.73
CA LYS A 69 12.32 -6.24 26.92
C LYS A 69 13.38 -5.48 26.12
N VAL A 70 13.02 -4.36 25.48
CA VAL A 70 13.97 -3.50 24.76
C VAL A 70 15.05 -2.97 25.72
N LYS A 71 14.63 -2.42 26.88
CA LYS A 71 15.55 -1.89 27.89
C LYS A 71 16.49 -2.96 28.45
N GLN A 72 15.98 -4.15 28.75
CA GLN A 72 16.81 -5.26 29.25
C GLN A 72 17.87 -5.69 28.21
N LYS A 73 17.50 -5.80 26.93
CA LYS A 73 18.46 -6.17 25.88
C LYS A 73 19.52 -5.10 25.62
N LEU A 74 19.14 -3.82 25.68
CA LEU A 74 20.10 -2.70 25.59
C LEU A 74 21.09 -2.69 26.75
N GLN A 75 20.65 -3.08 27.95
CA GLN A 75 21.53 -3.18 29.13
C GLN A 75 22.46 -4.39 29.06
N GLN A 76 21.96 -5.55 28.61
CA GLN A 76 22.73 -6.79 28.54
C GLN A 76 23.77 -6.79 27.42
N ASN A 77 23.42 -6.22 26.27
CA ASN A 77 24.30 -6.22 25.12
C ASN A 77 24.32 -4.81 24.51
N LYS A 78 25.51 -4.26 24.24
CA LYS A 78 25.69 -3.02 23.45
C LYS A 78 25.35 -3.26 21.97
N ILE A 79 24.11 -3.66 21.69
CA ILE A 79 23.61 -3.99 20.37
C ILE A 79 23.10 -2.72 19.69
N SER A 80 23.39 -2.59 18.40
CA SER A 80 22.85 -1.50 17.59
C SER A 80 21.33 -1.63 17.43
N SER A 81 20.63 -0.49 17.37
CA SER A 81 19.17 -0.45 17.19
C SER A 81 18.69 -1.28 15.99
N ARG A 82 19.51 -1.39 14.93
CA ARG A 82 19.23 -2.24 13.76
C ARG A 82 19.12 -3.72 14.12
N LYS A 83 20.08 -4.25 14.88
CA LYS A 83 20.10 -5.68 15.25
C LYS A 83 19.02 -5.96 16.31
N LEU A 84 18.75 -5.00 17.20
CA LEU A 84 17.67 -5.09 18.18
C LEU A 84 16.28 -5.12 17.51
N ALA A 85 16.06 -4.28 16.51
CA ALA A 85 14.84 -4.25 15.70
C ALA A 85 14.57 -5.59 14.99
N LEU A 86 15.62 -6.20 14.41
CA LEU A 86 15.53 -7.51 13.76
C LEU A 86 15.17 -8.61 14.76
N GLU A 87 15.83 -8.64 15.92
CA GLU A 87 15.56 -9.66 16.95
C GLU A 87 14.16 -9.55 17.54
N LEU A 88 13.61 -8.34 17.64
CA LEU A 88 12.31 -8.08 18.24
C LEU A 88 11.18 -7.95 17.19
N GLY A 89 11.47 -8.15 15.90
CA GLY A 89 10.47 -8.09 14.83
C GLY A 89 9.78 -6.73 14.72
N MET A 90 10.49 -5.64 15.02
CA MET A 90 9.94 -4.28 15.07
C MET A 90 10.70 -3.31 14.17
N SER A 91 10.14 -2.12 13.95
CA SER A 91 10.80 -1.09 13.15
C SER A 91 12.04 -0.54 13.86
N ARG A 92 13.05 -0.10 13.09
CA ARG A 92 14.26 0.53 13.67
C ARG A 92 13.96 1.78 14.50
N THR A 93 12.88 2.49 14.18
CA THR A 93 12.43 3.68 14.91
C THR A 93 11.70 3.31 16.20
N SER A 94 11.22 2.07 16.30
CA SER A 94 10.52 1.55 17.47
C SER A 94 11.42 0.86 18.48
N ALA A 95 12.64 0.48 18.06
CA ALA A 95 13.65 -0.29 18.78
C ALA A 95 14.73 0.61 19.39
#